data_AF-A0A958Y9I5-F1
#
_entry.id   AF-A0A958Y9I5-F1
#
_cell.length_a   1.000
_cell.length_b   1.000
_cell.length_c   1.000
_cell.angle_alpha   90.00
_cell.angle_beta   90.00
_cell.angle_gamma   90.00
#
_symmetry.space_group_name_H-M   'P 1'
#
loop_
_entity.id
_entity.type
_entity.pdbx_description
1 polymer ?
#
loop_
_entity_poly.entity_id
_entity_poly.type
_entity_poly.pdbx_seq_one_letter_code
_entity_poly.pdbx_strand_id
1 'polypeptide(L)'
;EERARAYFDVNCAHCHQPEGSCGTETLLDLRYETRFNETSIYETRFSILTRIQNQIPDYGMPLIGTTIIHDEGVALILEYINTL
;
A
#
# COMPACT_ATOMS: atom_id res chain seq x y z
N GLU A 1 4.61 -10.42 -8.58
CA GLU A 1 5.23 -9.94 -7.34
C GLU A 1 6.09 -8.69 -7.55
N GLU A 2 7.22 -8.76 -8.26
CA GLU A 2 8.17 -7.63 -8.39
C GLU A 2 7.54 -6.30 -8.84
N ARG A 3 6.70 -6.31 -9.89
CA ARG A 3 5.97 -5.10 -10.35
C ARG A 3 5.11 -4.48 -9.26
N ALA A 4 4.40 -5.28 -8.49
CA ALA A 4 3.52 -4.79 -7.42
C ALA A 4 4.34 -4.24 -6.24
N ARG A 5 5.44 -4.92 -5.88
CA ARG A 5 6.38 -4.44 -4.86
C ARG A 5 7.02 -3.11 -5.25
N ALA A 6 7.45 -2.95 -6.50
CA ALA A 6 8.00 -1.69 -6.99
C ALA A 6 6.94 -0.58 -7.00
N TYR A 7 5.68 -0.91 -7.35
CA TYR A 7 4.58 0.05 -7.29
C TYR A 7 4.31 0.52 -5.86
N PHE A 8 4.30 -0.39 -4.89
CA PHE A 8 4.18 -0.06 -3.47
C PHE A 8 5.31 0.84 -2.98
N ASP A 9 6.55 0.54 -3.37
CA ASP A 9 7.71 1.32 -2.98
C ASP A 9 7.61 2.78 -3.47
N VAL A 10 7.33 2.97 -4.76
CA VAL A 10 7.26 4.30 -5.38
C VAL A 10 6.08 5.13 -4.86
N ASN A 11 4.93 4.50 -4.59
CA ASN A 11 3.68 5.23 -4.33
C ASN A 11 3.25 5.25 -2.86
N CYS A 12 3.79 4.36 -2.01
CA CYS A 12 3.27 4.13 -0.67
C CYS A 12 4.35 4.08 0.41
N ALA A 13 5.55 3.56 0.10
CA ALA A 13 6.60 3.36 1.10
C ALA A 13 7.13 4.65 1.71
N HIS A 14 6.94 5.80 1.05
CA HIS A 14 7.25 7.09 1.66
C HIS A 14 6.59 7.25 3.04
N CYS A 15 5.31 6.87 3.16
CA CYS A 15 4.55 6.93 4.41
C CYS A 15 4.56 5.60 5.17
N HIS A 16 4.48 4.48 4.46
CA HIS A 16 4.42 3.11 5.02
C HIS A 16 5.81 2.48 5.05
N GLN A 17 6.64 2.98 5.96
CA GLN A 17 7.95 2.45 6.32
C GLN A 17 8.22 2.75 7.81
N PRO A 18 9.22 2.12 8.46
CA PRO A 18 9.45 2.27 9.90
C PRO A 18 9.60 3.73 10.37
N GLU A 19 10.31 4.56 9.60
CA GLU A 19 10.54 5.98 9.90
C GLU A 19 9.53 6.92 9.19
N GLY A 20 8.54 6.33 8.50
CA GLY A 20 7.54 7.06 7.74
C GLY A 20 6.42 7.60 8.64
N SER A 21 5.62 8.52 8.10
CA SER A 21 4.52 9.14 8.86
C SER A 21 3.50 8.15 9.43
N CYS A 22 3.38 6.95 8.85
CA CYS A 22 2.45 5.91 9.31
C CYS A 22 3.15 4.77 10.08
N GLY A 23 4.47 4.85 10.33
CA GLY A 23 5.23 3.82 11.03
C GLY A 23 4.85 3.65 12.50
N THR A 24 4.21 4.65 13.10
CA THR A 24 3.65 4.59 14.47
C THR A 24 2.22 4.04 14.52
N GLU A 25 1.50 4.06 13.40
CA GLU A 25 0.10 3.63 13.32
C GLU A 25 -0.05 2.19 12.81
N THR A 26 0.91 1.74 11.98
CA THR A 26 0.87 0.44 11.32
C THR A 26 2.26 -0.18 11.27
N LEU A 27 2.33 -1.51 11.30
CA LEU A 27 3.57 -2.26 11.01
C LEU A 27 3.77 -2.51 9.50
N LEU A 28 3.01 -1.81 8.64
CA LEU A 28 3.06 -1.98 7.20
C LEU A 28 4.32 -1.30 6.64
N ASP A 29 5.25 -2.11 6.15
CA ASP A 29 6.48 -1.66 5.51
C ASP A 29 6.47 -2.06 4.03
N LEU A 30 6.29 -1.06 3.17
CA LEU A 30 6.07 -1.23 1.74
C LEU A 30 7.33 -1.01 0.90
N ARG A 31 8.49 -0.83 1.55
CA ARG A 31 9.76 -0.66 0.84
C ARG A 31 10.08 -1.88 0.00
N TYR A 32 10.73 -1.67 -1.14
CA TYR A 32 11.02 -2.75 -2.08
C TYR A 32 11.95 -3.82 -1.47
N GLU A 33 12.94 -3.38 -0.69
CA GLU A 33 13.95 -4.25 -0.08
C GLU A 33 13.45 -5.06 1.13
N THR A 34 12.31 -4.69 1.71
CA THR A 34 11.76 -5.39 2.88
C THR A 34 11.29 -6.78 2.47
N ARG A 35 11.65 -7.82 3.24
CA ARG A 35 11.23 -9.20 2.91
C ARG A 35 9.73 -9.33 3.11
N PHE A 36 9.06 -10.15 2.28
CA PHE A 36 7.60 -10.27 2.30
C PHE A 36 7.03 -10.55 3.71
N ASN A 37 7.63 -11.47 4.46
CA ASN A 37 7.25 -11.83 5.82
C ASN A 37 7.46 -10.72 6.87
N GLU A 38 8.18 -9.66 6.52
CA GLU A 38 8.45 -8.49 7.38
C GLU A 38 7.59 -7.28 6.96
N THR A 39 6.91 -7.33 5.80
CA THR A 39 6.12 -6.20 5.28
C THR A 39 4.79 -5.98 5.97
N SER A 40 4.22 -7.02 6.60
CA SER A 40 2.82 -7.05 7.05
C SER A 40 1.77 -6.90 5.93
N ILE A 41 2.13 -7.09 4.65
CA ILE A 41 1.19 -6.98 3.51
C ILE A 41 0.07 -8.01 3.64
N TYR A 42 0.40 -9.26 3.96
CA TYR A 42 -0.62 -10.31 4.04
C TYR A 42 -1.65 -10.00 5.12
N GLU A 43 -1.20 -9.63 6.31
CA GLU A 43 -2.02 -9.31 7.47
C GLU A 43 -2.95 -8.12 7.20
N THR A 44 -2.47 -7.12 6.45
CA THR A 44 -3.19 -5.86 6.19
C THR A 44 -3.89 -5.80 4.82
N ARG A 45 -3.79 -6.84 4.00
CA ARG A 45 -4.25 -6.85 2.58
C ARG A 45 -5.67 -6.34 2.37
N PHE A 46 -6.60 -6.68 3.26
CA PHE A 46 -7.99 -6.22 3.15
C PHE A 46 -8.11 -4.71 3.41
N SER A 47 -7.35 -4.17 4.36
CA SER A 47 -7.27 -2.74 4.63
C SER A 47 -6.65 -1.99 3.46
N ILE A 48 -5.59 -2.54 2.85
CA ILE A 48 -4.99 -1.96 1.65
C ILE A 48 -6.04 -1.82 0.55
N LEU A 49 -6.73 -2.91 0.21
CA LEU A 49 -7.73 -2.92 -0.87
C LEU A 49 -8.89 -1.96 -0.62
N THR A 50 -9.47 -1.96 0.58
CA THR A 50 -10.61 -1.09 0.87
C THR A 50 -10.22 0.39 0.86
N ARG A 51 -8.99 0.74 1.22
CA ARG A 51 -8.56 2.14 1.27
C ARG A 51 -8.14 2.69 -0.10
N ILE A 52 -7.42 1.92 -0.91
CA ILE A 52 -6.96 2.40 -2.24
C ILE A 52 -8.09 2.51 -3.27
N GLN A 53 -9.22 1.84 -3.01
CA GLN A 53 -10.41 1.84 -3.88
C GLN A 53 -11.43 2.94 -3.55
N ASN A 54 -11.14 3.79 -2.56
CA ASN A 54 -12.09 4.79 -2.07
C ASN A 54 -11.46 6.17 -1.98
N GLN A 55 -12.29 7.20 -2.14
CA GLN A 55 -11.91 8.62 -2.02
C GLN A 55 -12.59 9.30 -0.83
N ILE A 56 -13.09 8.50 0.13
CA ILE A 56 -13.71 9.01 1.34
C ILE A 56 -12.63 9.81 2.10
N PRO A 57 -12.88 11.10 2.42
CA PRO A 57 -11.94 11.92 3.17
C PRO A 57 -11.49 11.24 4.46
N ASP A 58 -10.20 11.36 4.79
CA ASP A 58 -9.55 10.78 5.97
C ASP A 58 -9.57 9.23 6.05
N TYR A 59 -10.11 8.55 5.04
CA TYR A 59 -10.16 7.09 4.98
C TYR A 59 -9.42 6.53 3.76
N GLY A 60 -9.70 7.09 2.58
CA GLY A 60 -9.10 6.72 1.32
C GLY A 60 -7.58 6.88 1.33
N MET A 61 -6.91 6.10 0.48
CA MET A 61 -5.47 6.14 0.31
C MET A 61 -5.10 6.39 -1.15
N PRO A 62 -4.06 7.20 -1.43
CA PRO A 62 -3.29 8.03 -0.48
C PRO A 62 -4.11 9.12 0.23
N LEU A 63 -3.83 9.38 1.52
CA LEU A 63 -4.50 10.45 2.28
C LEU A 63 -4.19 11.86 1.74
N ILE A 64 -2.99 12.03 1.18
CA ILE A 64 -2.50 13.28 0.62
C ILE A 64 -1.86 13.02 -0.74
N GLY A 65 -1.80 14.06 -1.58
CA GLY A 65 -1.08 14.01 -2.85
C GLY A 65 -1.85 13.42 -4.03
N THR A 66 -3.11 13.03 -3.85
CA THR A 66 -4.01 12.70 -4.97
C THR A 66 -5.49 12.92 -4.61
N THR A 67 -6.30 13.16 -5.64
CA THR A 67 -7.77 13.21 -5.58
C THR A 67 -8.42 12.28 -6.60
N ILE A 68 -7.62 11.40 -7.22
CA ILE A 68 -8.05 10.49 -8.30
C ILE A 68 -7.54 9.08 -7.97
N ILE A 69 -8.40 8.08 -8.16
CA ILE A 69 -8.01 6.67 -8.07
C ILE A 69 -7.20 6.31 -9.31
N HIS A 70 -6.04 5.72 -9.10
CA HIS A 70 -5.24 5.17 -10.19
C HIS A 70 -5.68 3.73 -10.49
N ASP A 71 -6.62 3.57 -11.42
CA ASP A 71 -7.26 2.28 -11.71
C ASP A 71 -6.26 1.17 -12.05
N GLU A 72 -5.23 1.47 -12.86
CA GLU A 72 -4.20 0.50 -13.25
C GLU A 72 -3.36 0.04 -12.04
N GLY A 73 -3.05 0.97 -11.13
CA GLY A 73 -2.35 0.68 -9.89
C GLY A 73 -3.18 -0.17 -8.92
N VAL A 74 -4.47 0.14 -8.78
CA VAL A 74 -5.40 -0.65 -7.99
C VAL A 74 -5.54 -2.07 -8.55
N ALA A 75 -5.68 -2.21 -9.87
CA ALA A 75 -5.75 -3.51 -10.53
C ALA A 75 -4.48 -4.34 -10.29
N LEU A 76 -3.30 -3.71 -10.40
CA LEU A 76 -2.01 -4.36 -10.13
C LEU A 76 -1.91 -4.86 -8.67
N ILE A 77 -2.32 -4.04 -7.71
CA ILE A 77 -2.30 -4.41 -6.29
C ILE A 77 -3.31 -5.54 -6.00
N LEU A 78 -4.51 -5.46 -6.59
CA LEU A 78 -5.54 -6.49 -6.44
C LEU A 78 -5.08 -7.84 -6.99
N GLU A 79 -4.52 -7.85 -8.20
CA GLU A 79 -3.96 -9.06 -8.80
C GLU A 79 -2.88 -9.67 -7.89
N TYR A 80 -1.96 -8.84 -7.38
CA TYR A 80 -0.92 -9.31 -6.47
C TYR A 80 -1.49 -9.89 -5.18
N ILE A 81 -2.41 -9.19 -4.50
CA ILE A 81 -3.01 -9.65 -3.24
C ILE A 81 -3.76 -10.98 -3.41
N ASN A 82 -4.40 -11.21 -4.55
CA ASN A 82 -5.09 -12.48 -4.85
C ASN A 82 -4.12 -13.67 -5.04
N THR A 83 -2.83 -13.41 -5.23
CA THR A 83 -1.79 -14.46 -5.34
C THR A 83 -1.12 -14.81 -4.01
N LEU A 84 -1.42 -14.07 -2.93
CA LEU A 84 -0.86 -14.26 -1.59
C LEU A 84 -1.70 -15.25 -0.76
#